data_AF-A0A972U0I3-F1
#
_entry.id   AF-A0A972U0I3-F1
#
_cell.length_a   1.000
_cell.length_b   1.000
_cell.length_c   1.000
_cell.angle_alpha   90.00
_cell.angle_beta   90.00
_cell.angle_gamma   90.00
#
_symmetry.space_group_name_H-M   'P 1'
#
loop_
_entity.id
_entity.type
_entity.pdbx_description
1 polymer ?
#
loop_
_entity_poly.entity_id
_entity_poly.type
_entity_poly.pdbx_seq_one_letter_code
_entity_poly.pdbx_strand_id
1 'polypeptide(L)'
;YKDLQDIIAILGIDELSEEDRILVGRARRIQRFLSQNMFVAEAFTGQPGSFVPVTETVAAFKALCAGEYDHLPEQAFYMCGGIEDLERNAAKLAGK
;
A
#
# COMPACT_ATOMS: atom_id res chain seq x y z
N TYR A 1 0.49 3.35 14.53
CA TYR A 1 1.52 3.74 13.54
C TYR A 1 2.15 5.07 13.86
N LYS A 2 1.40 6.20 13.91
CA LYS A 2 1.98 7.53 14.19
C LYS A 2 2.76 7.56 15.51
N ASP A 3 2.19 6.99 16.57
CA ASP A 3 2.85 6.91 17.89
C ASP A 3 4.10 6.01 17.90
N LEU A 4 4.19 5.09 16.94
CA LEU A 4 5.37 4.23 16.77
C LEU A 4 6.44 4.89 15.88
N GLN A 5 6.14 5.98 15.15
CA GLN A 5 7.10 6.62 14.25
C GLN A 5 8.28 7.24 15.01
N ASP A 6 8.01 7.86 16.16
CA ASP A 6 9.06 8.46 16.99
C ASP A 6 9.99 7.39 17.57
N ILE A 7 9.40 6.27 18.01
CA ILE A 7 10.15 5.10 18.49
C ILE A 7 11.03 4.53 17.36
N ILE A 8 10.46 4.32 16.17
CA ILE A 8 11.19 3.82 14.98
C ILE A 8 12.32 4.75 14.58
N ALA A 9 12.12 6.07 14.64
CA ALA A 9 13.13 7.06 14.26
C ALA A 9 14.34 7.08 15.20
N ILE A 10 14.13 6.75 16.48
CA ILE A 10 15.19 6.76 17.51
C ILE A 10 15.86 5.39 17.63
N LEU A 11 15.08 4.31 17.70
CA LEU A 11 15.54 2.96 18.05
C LEU A 11 15.66 2.03 16.84
N GLY A 12 14.98 2.33 15.73
CA GLY A 12 14.88 1.44 14.58
C GLY A 12 13.66 0.51 14.65
N ILE A 13 13.37 -0.15 13.53
CA ILE A 13 12.19 -1.02 13.39
C ILE A 13 12.36 -2.38 14.07
N ASP A 14 13.61 -2.80 14.29
CA ASP A 14 13.96 -4.10 14.85
C ASP A 14 13.69 -4.19 16.36
N GLU A 15 13.55 -3.04 17.02
CA GLU A 15 13.24 -2.93 18.46
C GLU A 15 11.74 -3.00 18.77
N LEU A 16 10.89 -3.12 17.74
CA LEU A 16 9.46 -3.28 17.90
C LEU A 16 9.08 -4.74 18.15
N SER A 17 7.99 -4.94 18.89
CA SER A 17 7.35 -6.26 19.02
C SER A 17 6.93 -6.80 17.63
N GLU A 18 6.79 -8.12 17.50
CA GLU A 18 6.36 -8.73 16.23
C GLU A 18 5.00 -8.20 15.77
N GLU A 19 4.06 -8.02 16.70
CA GLU A 19 2.74 -7.47 16.43
C GLU A 19 2.82 -6.01 15.95
N ASP A 20 3.66 -5.18 16.57
CA ASP A 20 3.87 -3.80 16.16
C ASP A 20 4.53 -3.72 14.78
N ARG A 21 5.45 -4.62 14.46
CA ARG A 21 6.06 -4.70 13.13
C ARG A 21 5.04 -5.02 12.06
N ILE A 22 4.13 -5.97 12.32
CA ILE A 22 3.01 -6.29 11.41
C ILE A 22 2.12 -5.06 11.22
N LEU A 23 1.74 -4.38 12.31
CA LEU A 23 0.90 -3.19 12.28
C LEU A 23 1.54 -2.04 11.50
N VAL A 24 2.84 -1.81 11.70
CA VAL A 24 3.63 -0.81 10.97
C VAL A 24 3.69 -1.16 9.48
N GLY A 25 3.95 -2.43 9.14
CA GLY A 25 3.99 -2.90 7.75
C GLY A 25 2.65 -2.69 7.03
N ARG A 26 1.54 -3.09 7.67
CA ARG A 26 0.18 -2.86 7.12
C ARG A 26 -0.12 -1.36 6.99
N ALA A 27 0.23 -0.55 7.98
CA ALA A 27 0.02 0.89 7.93
C ALA A 27 0.78 1.54 6.77
N ARG A 28 2.02 1.13 6.50
CA ARG A 28 2.81 1.60 5.35
C ARG A 28 2.18 1.20 4.02
N ARG A 29 1.75 -0.06 3.87
CA ARG A 29 1.04 -0.53 2.67
C ARG A 29 -0.24 0.26 2.43
N ILE A 30 -1.06 0.46 3.47
CA ILE A 30 -2.29 1.26 3.39
C ILE A 30 -1.99 2.71 3.01
N GLN A 31 -0.98 3.33 3.64
CA GLN A 31 -0.57 4.69 3.31
C GLN A 31 -0.16 4.82 1.83
N ARG A 32 0.52 3.81 1.27
CA ARG A 32 0.86 3.76 -0.15
C ARG A 32 -0.37 3.52 -1.01
N PHE A 33 -1.26 2.61 -0.64
CA PHE A 33 -2.47 2.28 -1.39
C PHE A 33 -3.46 3.44 -1.49
N LEU A 34 -3.41 4.39 -0.55
CA LEU A 34 -4.14 5.66 -0.64
C LEU A 34 -3.63 6.57 -1.78
N SER A 35 -2.47 6.28 -2.38
CA SER A 35 -2.02 6.96 -3.60
C SER A 35 -2.70 6.35 -4.83
N GLN A 36 -3.22 7.22 -5.69
CA GLN A 36 -4.00 6.83 -6.86
C GLN A 36 -3.44 7.51 -8.12
N ASN A 37 -3.47 6.77 -9.23
CA ASN A 37 -3.26 7.29 -10.58
C ASN A 37 -4.45 8.19 -11.00
N MET A 38 -4.17 9.48 -11.17
CA MET A 38 -5.20 10.49 -11.50
C MET A 38 -5.23 10.74 -13.00
N PHE A 39 -6.43 10.86 -13.58
CA PHE A 39 -6.62 11.18 -15.01
C PHE A 39 -5.87 12.45 -15.44
N VAL A 40 -5.89 13.49 -14.60
CA VAL A 40 -5.19 14.75 -14.88
C VAL A 40 -3.66 14.63 -14.80
N ALA A 41 -3.16 13.63 -14.08
CA ALA A 41 -1.73 13.41 -13.88
C ALA A 41 -1.12 12.52 -14.98
N GLU A 42 -1.94 11.86 -15.80
CA GLU A 42 -1.52 10.93 -16.85
C GLU A 42 -0.50 11.57 -17.82
N ALA A 43 -0.66 12.84 -18.16
CA ALA A 43 0.26 13.59 -19.01
C ALA A 43 1.68 13.71 -18.42
N PHE A 44 1.83 13.60 -17.10
CA PHE A 44 3.11 13.73 -16.39
C PHE A 44 3.67 12.37 -15.95
N THR A 45 2.80 11.43 -15.59
CA THR A 45 3.19 10.11 -15.05
C THR A 45 3.31 9.04 -16.13
N GLY A 46 2.63 9.21 -17.27
CA GLY A 46 2.46 8.18 -18.30
C GLY A 46 1.62 6.98 -17.83
N GLN A 47 0.96 7.09 -16.67
CA GLN A 47 0.09 6.05 -16.13
C GLN A 47 -1.38 6.45 -16.34
N PRO A 48 -2.19 5.61 -16.99
CA PRO A 48 -3.62 5.86 -17.15
C PRO A 48 -4.28 6.09 -15.79
N GLY A 49 -5.12 7.13 -15.72
CA GLY A 49 -5.92 7.38 -14.53
C GLY A 49 -6.94 6.26 -14.29
N SER A 50 -7.29 6.03 -13.03
CA SER A 50 -8.31 5.03 -12.66
C SER A 50 -9.45 5.66 -11.88
N PHE A 51 -10.65 5.09 -12.04
CA PHE A 51 -11.82 5.39 -11.23
C PHE A 51 -12.17 4.16 -10.41
N VAL A 52 -12.24 4.31 -9.08
CA VAL A 52 -12.52 3.20 -8.15
C VAL A 52 -13.86 3.43 -7.47
N PRO A 53 -14.85 2.54 -7.65
CA PRO A 53 -16.11 2.60 -6.94
C PRO A 53 -15.94 2.47 -5.42
N VAL A 54 -16.77 3.17 -4.65
CA VAL A 54 -16.72 3.14 -3.17
C VAL A 54 -16.83 1.71 -2.62
N THR A 55 -17.67 0.87 -3.22
CA THR A 55 -17.85 -0.53 -2.81
C THR A 55 -16.56 -1.34 -2.93
N GLU A 56 -15.80 -1.11 -4.01
CA GLU A 56 -14.51 -1.77 -4.24
C GLU A 56 -13.44 -1.22 -3.30
N THR A 57 -13.43 0.09 -3.07
CA THR A 57 -12.53 0.71 -2.08
C THR A 57 -12.74 0.11 -0.69
N VAL A 58 -13.99 0.01 -0.22
CA VAL A 58 -14.28 -0.57 1.11
C VAL A 58 -13.85 -2.04 1.18
N ALA A 59 -14.10 -2.82 0.13
CA ALA A 59 -13.67 -4.22 0.06
C ALA A 59 -12.14 -4.35 0.09
N ALA A 60 -11.43 -3.53 -0.70
CA ALA A 60 -9.98 -3.52 -0.77
C ALA A 60 -9.37 -3.21 0.60
N PHE A 61 -9.81 -2.13 1.26
CA PHE A 61 -9.28 -1.76 2.58
C PHE A 61 -9.60 -2.80 3.65
N LYS A 62 -10.74 -3.49 3.56
CA LYS A 62 -11.05 -4.60 4.46
C LYS A 62 -10.04 -5.75 4.30
N ALA A 63 -9.71 -6.13 3.07
CA ALA A 63 -8.73 -7.18 2.78
C ALA A 63 -7.31 -6.79 3.20
N LEU A 64 -6.92 -5.52 3.01
CA LEU A 64 -5.64 -4.98 3.49
C LEU A 64 -5.52 -5.04 5.02
N CYS A 65 -6.58 -4.64 5.73
CA CYS A 65 -6.61 -4.71 7.20
C CYS A 65 -6.58 -6.16 7.71
N ALA A 66 -7.20 -7.09 6.99
CA ALA A 66 -7.18 -8.52 7.29
C ALA A 66 -5.81 -9.18 7.03
N GLY A 67 -4.91 -8.52 6.28
CA GLY A 67 -3.57 -9.01 5.97
C GLY A 67 -3.49 -9.91 4.74
N GLU A 68 -4.53 -9.95 3.91
CA GLU A 68 -4.58 -10.82 2.72
C GLU A 68 -3.42 -10.52 1.75
N TYR A 69 -2.94 -9.28 1.72
CA TYR A 69 -1.85 -8.81 0.85
C TYR A 69 -0.52 -8.59 1.57
N ASP A 70 -0.34 -9.12 2.79
CA ASP A 70 0.90 -8.91 3.56
C ASP A 70 2.15 -9.53 2.92
N HIS A 71 1.95 -10.50 2.03
CA HIS A 71 3.02 -11.14 1.26
C HIS A 71 3.56 -10.26 0.12
N LEU A 72 2.87 -9.17 -0.22
CA LEU A 72 3.28 -8.27 -1.29
C LEU A 72 4.25 -7.18 -0.82
N PRO A 73 5.22 -6.77 -1.66
CA PRO A 73 6.15 -5.70 -1.32
C PRO A 73 5.42 -4.35 -1.24
N GLU A 74 5.82 -3.48 -0.31
CA GLU A 74 5.22 -2.15 -0.11
C GLU A 74 5.19 -1.30 -1.39
N GLN A 75 6.16 -1.50 -2.28
CA GLN A 75 6.26 -0.79 -3.56
C GLN A 75 5.09 -1.12 -4.51
N ALA A 76 4.49 -2.31 -4.41
CA ALA A 76 3.36 -2.69 -5.25
C ALA A 76 2.12 -1.85 -4.99
N PHE A 77 1.98 -1.29 -3.79
CA PHE A 77 0.83 -0.49 -3.34
C PHE A 77 0.88 0.97 -3.81
N TYR A 78 1.91 1.39 -4.54
CA TYR A 78 2.05 2.77 -4.99
C TYR A 78 1.29 3.03 -6.29
N MET A 79 0.59 4.18 -6.37
CA MET A 79 -0.19 4.62 -7.54
C MET A 79 -1.16 3.56 -8.06
N CYS A 80 -1.99 3.00 -7.17
CA CYS A 80 -2.93 1.94 -7.52
C CYS A 80 -4.35 2.50 -7.69
N GLY A 81 -4.99 2.13 -8.80
CA GLY A 81 -6.41 2.32 -9.06
C GLY A 81 -7.29 1.18 -8.56
N GLY A 82 -6.94 0.54 -7.44
CA GLY A 82 -7.64 -0.64 -6.90
C GLY A 82 -6.73 -1.87 -6.77
N ILE A 83 -7.34 -3.01 -6.45
CA ILE A 83 -6.61 -4.28 -6.20
C ILE A 83 -6.00 -4.85 -7.48
N GLU A 84 -6.67 -4.73 -8.63
CA GLU A 84 -6.12 -5.21 -9.89
C GLU A 84 -4.80 -4.51 -10.26
N ASP A 85 -4.70 -3.21 -9.97
CA ASP A 85 -3.47 -2.44 -10.12
C ASP A 85 -2.38 -2.91 -9.18
N LEU A 86 -2.73 -3.19 -7.93
CA LEU A 86 -1.82 -3.75 -6.93
C LEU A 86 -1.25 -5.10 -7.39
N GLU A 87 -2.09 -6.03 -7.84
CA GLU A 87 -1.67 -7.35 -8.32
C GLU A 87 -0.79 -7.24 -9.55
N ARG A 88 -1.15 -6.37 -10.50
CA ARG A 88 -0.34 -6.10 -11.69
C ARG A 88 1.02 -5.51 -11.34
N ASN A 89 1.07 -4.58 -10.39
CA ASN A 89 2.32 -3.98 -9.92
C ASN A 89 3.20 -5.03 -9.20
N ALA A 90 2.59 -5.87 -8.37
CA ALA A 90 3.27 -6.97 -7.71
C ALA A 90 3.87 -7.97 -8.73
N ALA A 91 3.09 -8.37 -9.74
CA ALA A 91 3.56 -9.27 -10.80
C ALA A 91 4.77 -8.68 -11.56
N LYS A 92 4.74 -7.37 -11.88
CA LYS A 92 5.88 -6.68 -12.50
C LYS A 92 7.13 -6.65 -11.64
N LEU A 93 6.98 -6.59 -10.32
CA LEU A 93 8.09 -6.62 -9.37
C LEU A 93 8.65 -8.04 -9.18
N ALA A 94 7.78 -9.06 -9.22
CA ALA A 94 8.19 -10.47 -9.11
C ALA A 94 8.85 -11.01 -10.39
N GLY A 95 8.54 -10.43 -11.55
CA GLY A 95 9.14 -10.79 -12.84
C GLY A 95 10.46 -10.07 -13.15
N LYS A 96 11.02 -9.30 -12.21
CA LYS A 96 12.34 -8.68 -12.27
C LYS A 96 13.32 -9.45 -11.40
#